data_AF-A0A383CIK3-F1
#
_entry.id   AF-A0A383CIK3-F1
#
_cell.length_a   1.000
_cell.length_b   1.000
_cell.length_c   1.000
_cell.angle_alpha   90.00
_cell.angle_beta   90.00
_cell.angle_gamma   90.00
#
_symmetry.space_group_name_H-M   'P 1'
#
loop_
_entity.id
_entity.type
_entity.pdbx_description
1 polymer ?
#
loop_
_entity_poly.entity_id
_entity_poly.type
_entity_poly.pdbx_seq_one_letter_code
_entity_poly.pdbx_strand_id
1 'polypeptide(L)'
;MKTNKLNTKDSVVNKKFAEEDKKVISYPKMDVEDSPNDESNIKRNLGVEFRKNKIANISINRSAIERRCANYGVRRSIKKQQQAAWLLKAITLIDLTTLSGDDTEARVRRLCSKAKQPLNPNLKKSLAVESLEISVAAVCVYHDMLAAAKKALKKSEVKLAAVSTGFPAGLSPLPLRMQEIEYSVSSGADEIDIVISRRHVLEGNWKALYKEVKDFREKCGTAHMKTILAT
;
A
#
# COMPACT_ATOMS: atom_id res chain seq x y z
N MET A 1 62.97 22.78 -13.28
CA MET A 1 61.99 23.08 -12.21
C MET A 1 60.79 22.16 -12.41
N LYS A 2 60.49 21.33 -11.40
CA LYS A 2 59.38 20.37 -11.42
C LYS A 2 58.05 21.14 -11.38
N THR A 3 57.14 20.88 -12.31
CA THR A 3 55.72 21.22 -12.16
C THR A 3 54.87 19.99 -12.41
N ASN A 4 54.02 19.72 -11.41
CA ASN A 4 53.29 18.49 -11.19
C ASN A 4 52.20 18.25 -12.23
N LYS A 5 52.15 17.02 -12.75
CA LYS A 5 50.93 16.41 -13.26
C LYS A 5 50.07 16.00 -12.06
N LEU A 6 48.92 16.66 -11.87
CA LEU A 6 47.84 16.17 -11.02
C LEU A 6 46.89 15.37 -11.91
N ASN A 7 46.96 14.05 -11.79
CA ASN A 7 45.93 13.13 -12.23
C ASN A 7 45.81 12.07 -11.15
N THR A 8 44.72 12.06 -10.38
CA THR A 8 44.23 10.85 -9.70
C THR A 8 42.83 11.05 -9.11
N LYS A 9 41.92 10.19 -9.58
CA LYS A 9 40.95 9.41 -8.79
C LYS A 9 39.67 10.11 -8.33
N ASP A 10 38.73 10.22 -9.27
CA ASP A 10 37.37 9.73 -9.02
C ASP A 10 37.38 8.22 -8.71
N SER A 11 36.38 7.74 -7.99
CA SER A 11 36.06 6.33 -7.70
C SER A 11 36.70 5.68 -6.45
N VAL A 12 36.43 6.20 -5.25
CA VAL A 12 36.47 5.39 -4.01
C VAL A 12 35.36 5.83 -3.03
N VAL A 13 34.08 5.59 -3.36
CA VAL A 13 33.01 5.63 -2.34
C VAL A 13 32.07 4.41 -2.43
N ASN A 14 32.06 3.65 -3.52
CA ASN A 14 31.06 2.60 -3.75
C ASN A 14 31.55 1.15 -3.56
N LYS A 15 32.37 0.85 -2.55
CA LYS A 15 32.87 -0.53 -2.34
C LYS A 15 32.99 -1.00 -0.87
N LYS A 16 32.20 -0.46 0.05
CA LYS A 16 32.26 -0.89 1.47
C LYS A 16 30.95 -1.37 2.12
N PHE A 17 29.88 -1.60 1.34
CA PHE A 17 28.57 -2.02 1.89
C PHE A 17 28.12 -3.44 1.52
N ALA A 18 29.02 -4.30 1.02
CA ALA A 18 28.60 -5.59 0.43
C ALA A 18 29.10 -6.86 1.13
N GLU A 19 29.87 -6.81 2.21
CA GLU A 19 30.57 -8.02 2.70
C GLU A 19 30.24 -8.52 4.12
N GLU A 20 29.40 -7.83 4.92
CA GLU A 20 29.18 -8.27 6.32
C GLU A 20 27.92 -9.14 6.56
N ASP A 21 26.96 -9.22 5.63
CA ASP A 21 25.75 -10.03 5.83
C ASP A 21 25.87 -11.42 5.15
N LYS A 22 26.81 -12.28 5.56
CA LYS A 22 26.99 -13.63 4.94
C LYS A 22 25.92 -14.68 5.35
N LYS A 23 24.84 -14.26 6.02
CA LYS A 23 23.67 -15.10 6.33
C LYS A 23 22.36 -14.48 5.81
N VAL A 24 22.43 -13.74 4.70
CA VAL A 24 21.27 -13.06 4.09
C VAL A 24 20.18 -14.07 3.75
N ILE A 25 19.06 -13.93 4.44
CA ILE A 25 17.77 -14.33 3.91
C ILE A 25 17.61 -13.59 2.59
N SER A 26 17.61 -14.31 1.46
CA SER A 26 17.36 -13.72 0.14
C SER A 26 15.99 -13.04 0.16
N TYR A 27 15.96 -11.72 0.37
CA TYR A 27 14.72 -10.96 0.40
C TYR A 27 14.18 -10.89 -1.04
N PRO A 28 12.91 -11.23 -1.30
CA PRO A 28 12.32 -11.10 -2.61
C PRO A 28 12.33 -9.63 -3.04
N LYS A 29 13.32 -9.26 -3.84
CA LYS A 29 13.31 -8.03 -4.63
C LYS A 29 12.59 -8.35 -5.94
N MET A 30 11.82 -7.39 -6.47
CA MET A 30 11.45 -7.50 -7.87
C MET A 30 12.74 -7.34 -8.67
N ASP A 31 13.06 -8.31 -9.52
CA ASP A 31 14.05 -8.13 -10.57
C ASP A 31 13.44 -7.13 -11.56
N VAL A 32 13.64 -5.85 -11.28
CA VAL A 32 13.37 -4.79 -12.24
C VAL A 32 14.60 -4.77 -13.15
N GLU A 33 14.60 -5.61 -14.18
CA GLU A 33 15.40 -5.34 -15.37
C GLU A 33 14.79 -4.13 -16.08
N ASP A 34 14.96 -2.95 -15.48
CA ASP A 34 14.82 -1.65 -16.10
C ASP A 34 15.64 -0.65 -15.27
N SER A 35 16.29 0.26 -16.00
CA SER A 35 17.39 1.12 -15.57
C SER A 35 17.29 1.78 -14.16
N PRO A 36 18.43 2.19 -13.55
CA PRO A 36 18.50 2.69 -12.16
C PRO A 36 17.80 4.03 -11.87
N ASN A 37 16.96 4.56 -12.77
CA ASN A 37 16.42 5.92 -12.68
C ASN A 37 14.90 6.05 -12.92
N ASP A 38 14.11 4.97 -12.88
CA ASP A 38 12.68 5.07 -13.17
C ASP A 38 11.77 4.25 -12.25
N GLU A 39 11.81 4.52 -10.95
CA GLU A 39 10.75 4.08 -10.01
C GLU A 39 9.41 4.83 -10.24
N SER A 40 9.30 5.66 -11.29
CA SER A 40 8.20 6.61 -11.49
C SER A 40 7.17 6.24 -12.57
N ASN A 41 7.40 5.19 -13.37
CA ASN A 41 6.62 4.95 -14.59
C ASN A 41 5.49 3.90 -14.51
N ILE A 42 4.98 3.57 -13.32
CA ILE A 42 3.69 2.85 -13.26
C ILE A 42 2.59 3.83 -13.69
N LYS A 43 2.26 3.81 -14.99
CA LYS A 43 1.23 4.65 -15.57
C LYS A 43 -0.10 4.40 -14.87
N ARG A 44 -0.66 5.47 -14.31
CA ARG A 44 -1.95 5.44 -13.63
C ARG A 44 -3.03 4.85 -14.53
N ASN A 45 -3.82 3.92 -14.01
CA ASN A 45 -4.99 3.39 -14.72
C ASN A 45 -5.99 4.53 -15.00
N LEU A 46 -6.23 4.81 -16.28
CA LEU A 46 -7.12 5.88 -16.73
C LEU A 46 -8.61 5.52 -16.59
N GLY A 47 -8.93 4.27 -16.24
CA GLY A 47 -10.28 3.74 -16.29
C GLY A 47 -10.73 3.42 -17.72
N VAL A 48 -11.89 2.78 -17.84
CA VAL A 48 -12.52 2.46 -19.13
C VAL A 48 -14.02 2.68 -19.02
N GLU A 49 -14.65 3.01 -20.15
CA GLU A 49 -16.10 3.15 -20.20
C GLU A 49 -16.85 1.87 -19.84
N PHE A 50 -18.02 2.04 -19.22
CA PHE A 50 -18.84 0.92 -18.77
C PHE A 50 -19.32 0.08 -19.95
N ARG A 51 -19.01 -1.23 -19.93
CA ARG A 51 -19.41 -2.19 -20.97
C ARG A 51 -20.02 -3.43 -20.32
N LYS A 52 -21.36 -3.45 -20.19
CA LYS A 52 -22.10 -4.57 -19.58
C LYS A 52 -21.70 -5.93 -20.15
N ASN A 53 -21.54 -6.04 -21.47
CA ASN A 53 -21.21 -7.30 -22.16
C ASN A 53 -19.86 -7.89 -21.73
N LYS A 54 -18.90 -7.06 -21.28
CA LYS A 54 -17.60 -7.55 -20.77
C LYS A 54 -17.74 -8.25 -19.43
N ILE A 55 -18.76 -7.93 -18.64
CA ILE A 55 -19.00 -8.48 -17.31
C ILE A 55 -20.01 -9.64 -17.40
N ALA A 56 -21.08 -9.46 -18.17
CA ALA A 56 -22.20 -10.40 -18.27
C ALA A 56 -21.81 -11.80 -18.79
N ASN A 57 -20.72 -11.89 -19.56
CA ASN A 57 -20.24 -13.13 -20.14
C ASN A 57 -19.11 -13.78 -19.34
N ILE A 58 -18.72 -13.20 -18.19
CA ILE A 58 -17.70 -13.81 -17.32
C ILE A 58 -18.34 -14.99 -16.59
N SER A 59 -17.91 -16.19 -16.97
CA SER A 59 -18.25 -17.42 -16.26
C SER A 59 -17.06 -17.88 -15.45
N ILE A 60 -17.29 -18.15 -14.16
CA ILE A 60 -16.25 -18.58 -13.22
C ILE A 60 -16.59 -19.98 -12.72
N ASN A 61 -15.72 -20.95 -12.96
CA ASN A 61 -15.84 -22.28 -12.35
C ASN A 61 -15.37 -22.22 -10.90
N ARG A 62 -16.32 -21.89 -10.01
CA ARG A 62 -16.09 -21.79 -8.56
C ARG A 62 -15.41 -23.04 -8.00
N SER A 63 -15.90 -24.23 -8.34
CA SER A 63 -15.35 -25.50 -7.82
C SER A 63 -13.89 -25.72 -8.22
N ALA A 64 -13.51 -25.34 -9.45
CA ALA A 64 -12.14 -25.46 -9.92
C ALA A 64 -11.21 -24.47 -9.21
N ILE A 65 -11.69 -23.25 -8.96
CA ILE A 65 -10.94 -22.23 -8.20
C ILE A 65 -10.75 -22.68 -6.76
N GLU A 66 -11.81 -23.10 -6.07
CA GLU A 66 -11.73 -23.56 -4.69
C GLU A 66 -10.76 -24.74 -4.54
N ARG A 67 -10.85 -25.75 -5.42
CA ARG A 67 -9.88 -26.86 -5.46
C ARG A 67 -8.46 -26.39 -5.71
N ARG A 68 -8.25 -25.44 -6.62
CA ARG A 68 -6.91 -24.90 -6.91
C ARG A 68 -6.35 -24.14 -5.71
N CYS A 69 -7.14 -23.29 -5.07
CA CYS A 69 -6.75 -22.52 -3.90
C CYS A 69 -6.41 -23.42 -2.71
N ALA A 70 -7.23 -24.45 -2.44
CA ALA A 70 -6.97 -25.42 -1.38
C ALA A 70 -5.62 -26.15 -1.52
N ASN A 71 -5.13 -26.30 -2.77
CA ASN A 71 -3.86 -26.96 -3.05
C ASN A 71 -2.62 -26.06 -2.88
N TYR A 72 -2.76 -24.73 -2.72
CA TYR A 72 -1.60 -23.85 -2.62
C TYR A 72 -0.76 -24.13 -1.37
N GLY A 73 -1.39 -24.26 -0.19
CA GLY A 73 -0.68 -24.54 1.06
C GLY A 73 0.02 -25.90 1.06
N VAL A 74 -0.58 -26.90 0.42
CA VAL A 74 -0.05 -28.27 0.35
C VAL A 74 1.14 -28.37 -0.61
N ARG A 75 1.03 -27.80 -1.81
CA ARG A 75 2.03 -27.99 -2.88
C ARG A 75 3.19 -27.00 -2.84
N ARG A 76 3.03 -25.84 -2.18
CA ARG A 76 4.01 -24.73 -2.19
C ARG A 76 4.37 -24.28 -0.78
N SER A 77 4.78 -25.23 0.07
CA SER A 77 5.23 -24.90 1.42
C SER A 77 6.49 -24.03 1.40
N ILE A 78 6.40 -22.86 2.02
CA ILE A 78 7.52 -21.94 2.21
C ILE A 78 8.21 -22.32 3.53
N LYS A 79 9.52 -22.60 3.50
CA LYS A 79 10.23 -23.19 4.63
C LYS A 79 11.26 -22.23 5.23
N LYS A 80 11.38 -22.27 6.56
CA LYS A 80 12.48 -21.67 7.35
C LYS A 80 12.73 -20.20 6.97
N GLN A 81 13.93 -19.89 6.47
CA GLN A 81 14.35 -18.53 6.12
C GLN A 81 13.48 -17.88 5.06
N GLN A 82 12.97 -18.66 4.10
CA GLN A 82 12.05 -18.12 3.09
C GLN A 82 10.73 -17.67 3.71
N GLN A 83 10.27 -18.37 4.76
CA GLN A 83 9.06 -17.95 5.48
C GLN A 83 9.29 -16.61 6.18
N ALA A 84 10.44 -16.44 6.82
CA ALA A 84 10.83 -15.16 7.39
C ALA A 84 10.94 -14.06 6.31
N ALA A 85 11.55 -14.35 5.15
CA ALA A 85 11.65 -13.41 4.03
C ALA A 85 10.27 -12.91 3.56
N TRP A 86 9.33 -13.83 3.37
CA TRP A 86 7.96 -13.51 2.96
C TRP A 86 7.17 -12.77 4.02
N LEU A 87 7.39 -13.05 5.30
CA LEU A 87 6.80 -12.27 6.40
C LEU A 87 7.35 -10.84 6.45
N LEU A 88 8.66 -10.67 6.25
CA LEU A 88 9.28 -9.35 6.14
C LEU A 88 8.74 -8.59 4.91
N LYS A 89 8.55 -9.27 3.78
CA LYS A 89 7.90 -8.69 2.60
C LYS A 89 6.44 -8.33 2.86
N ALA A 90 5.70 -9.18 3.58
CA ALA A 90 4.32 -8.89 3.94
C ALA A 90 4.21 -7.58 4.74
N ILE A 91 5.14 -7.32 5.66
CA ILE A 91 5.17 -6.07 6.44
C ILE A 91 5.25 -4.85 5.52
N THR A 92 6.06 -4.87 4.46
CA THR A 92 6.18 -3.75 3.51
C THR A 92 4.95 -3.55 2.63
N LEU A 93 3.95 -4.44 2.72
CA LEU A 93 2.70 -4.39 1.98
C LEU A 93 1.49 -4.13 2.89
N ILE A 94 1.74 -3.86 4.18
CA ILE A 94 0.68 -3.58 5.16
C ILE A 94 0.27 -2.11 5.07
N ASP A 95 -1.04 -1.89 5.01
CA ASP A 95 -1.66 -0.65 5.46
C ASP A 95 -1.97 -0.82 6.95
N LEU A 96 -1.18 -0.15 7.80
CA LEU A 96 -1.30 -0.30 9.24
C LEU A 96 -2.44 0.59 9.73
N THR A 97 -3.55 -0.05 10.10
CA THR A 97 -4.84 0.63 10.24
C THR A 97 -5.29 0.80 11.69
N THR A 98 -5.87 1.96 12.02
CA THR A 98 -6.78 2.11 13.16
C THR A 98 -8.02 2.86 12.69
N LEU A 99 -9.18 2.25 12.90
CA LEU A 99 -10.49 2.77 12.52
C LEU A 99 -11.46 2.57 13.69
N SER A 100 -11.02 2.99 14.86
CA SER A 100 -11.79 2.88 16.10
C SER A 100 -12.53 4.18 16.37
N GLY A 101 -13.75 4.09 16.91
CA GLY A 101 -14.53 5.27 17.32
C GLY A 101 -13.93 6.03 18.50
N ASP A 102 -13.00 5.41 19.23
CA ASP A 102 -12.26 6.00 20.36
C ASP A 102 -10.81 6.38 19.98
N ASP A 103 -10.50 6.48 18.69
CA ASP A 103 -9.18 6.91 18.25
C ASP A 103 -8.84 8.33 18.75
N THR A 104 -7.61 8.47 19.21
CA THR A 104 -7.05 9.74 19.70
C THR A 104 -5.76 10.03 18.95
N GLU A 105 -5.38 11.31 18.88
CA GLU A 105 -4.10 11.70 18.27
C GLU A 105 -2.90 10.94 18.87
N ALA A 106 -2.93 10.67 20.18
CA ALA A 106 -1.88 9.93 20.86
C ALA A 106 -1.80 8.46 20.38
N ARG A 107 -2.95 7.82 20.15
CA ARG A 107 -3.02 6.45 19.61
C ARG A 107 -2.54 6.42 18.17
N VAL A 108 -2.96 7.36 17.35
CA VAL A 108 -2.53 7.50 15.94
C VAL A 108 -1.03 7.77 15.84
N ARG A 109 -0.47 8.61 16.71
CA ARG A 109 0.99 8.84 16.78
C ARG A 109 1.76 7.56 17.12
N ARG A 110 1.26 6.73 18.05
CA ARG A 110 1.86 5.42 18.36
C ARG A 110 1.78 4.47 17.17
N LEU A 111 0.65 4.44 16.48
CA LEU A 111 0.47 3.67 15.24
C LEU A 111 1.50 4.08 14.18
N CYS A 112 1.67 5.39 13.95
CA CYS A 112 2.65 5.93 13.01
C CYS A 112 4.09 5.57 13.40
N SER A 113 4.43 5.58 14.69
CA SER A 113 5.75 5.13 15.16
C SER A 113 5.99 3.64 14.85
N LYS A 114 4.97 2.79 15.06
CA LYS A 114 5.01 1.37 14.72
C LYS A 114 5.07 1.15 13.21
N ALA A 115 4.41 1.98 12.42
CA ALA A 115 4.45 1.94 10.96
C ALA A 115 5.86 2.18 10.42
N LYS A 116 6.57 3.16 10.98
CA LYS A 116 7.97 3.47 10.64
C LYS A 116 8.96 2.39 11.07
N GLN A 117 8.71 1.76 12.21
CA GLN A 117 9.59 0.77 12.82
C GLN A 117 8.80 -0.46 13.31
N PRO A 118 8.29 -1.30 12.39
CA PRO A 118 7.39 -2.41 12.73
C PRO A 118 8.09 -3.60 13.38
N LEU A 119 9.42 -3.70 13.25
CA LEU A 119 10.21 -4.82 13.74
C LEU A 119 10.97 -4.47 15.02
N ASN A 120 10.92 -5.39 15.98
CA ASN A 120 11.74 -5.32 17.18
C ASN A 120 13.25 -5.33 16.81
N PRO A 121 14.09 -4.44 17.39
CA PRO A 121 15.52 -4.38 17.08
C PRO A 121 16.29 -5.71 17.28
N ASN A 122 15.98 -6.47 18.34
CA ASN A 122 16.60 -7.77 18.59
C ASN A 122 16.22 -8.79 17.51
N LEU A 123 14.99 -8.70 16.99
CA LEU A 123 14.53 -9.56 15.91
C LEU A 123 15.21 -9.21 14.59
N LYS A 124 15.38 -7.92 14.28
CA LYS A 124 16.16 -7.47 13.10
C LYS A 124 17.56 -8.09 13.14
N LYS A 125 18.24 -7.99 14.29
CA LYS A 125 19.57 -8.56 14.50
C LYS A 125 19.63 -10.08 14.40
N SER A 126 18.67 -10.77 15.01
CA SER A 126 18.61 -12.24 14.94
C SER A 126 18.37 -12.76 13.53
N LEU A 127 17.71 -11.95 12.67
CA LEU A 127 17.45 -12.28 11.27
C LEU A 127 18.52 -11.75 10.30
N ALA A 128 19.48 -10.92 10.76
CA ALA A 128 20.47 -10.23 9.95
C ALA A 128 19.83 -9.42 8.80
N VAL A 129 18.90 -8.53 9.16
CA VAL A 129 18.11 -7.70 8.22
C VAL A 129 18.08 -6.23 8.60
N GLU A 130 19.02 -5.77 9.42
CA GLU A 130 19.14 -4.38 9.84
C GLU A 130 19.26 -3.43 8.64
N SER A 131 19.91 -3.88 7.57
CA SER A 131 20.12 -3.15 6.32
C SER A 131 18.86 -2.99 5.45
N LEU A 132 17.77 -3.73 5.71
CA LEU A 132 16.57 -3.73 4.86
C LEU A 132 15.57 -2.58 5.11
N GLU A 133 15.86 -1.66 6.03
CA GLU A 133 15.02 -0.46 6.35
C GLU A 133 13.50 -0.68 6.26
N ILE A 134 13.01 -1.77 6.85
CA ILE A 134 11.61 -2.19 6.70
C ILE A 134 10.67 -1.22 7.43
N SER A 135 9.75 -0.61 6.68
CA SER A 135 8.52 0.05 7.16
C SER A 135 7.29 -0.63 6.57
N VAL A 136 6.11 -0.25 7.06
CA VAL A 136 4.84 -0.61 6.39
C VAL A 136 4.63 0.23 5.11
N ALA A 137 3.66 -0.13 4.27
CA ALA A 137 3.35 0.62 3.05
C ALA A 137 2.64 1.94 3.37
N ALA A 138 1.58 1.87 4.18
CA ALA A 138 0.76 3.01 4.55
C ALA A 138 0.27 2.92 6.00
N VAL A 139 -0.28 4.04 6.50
CA VAL A 139 -1.13 4.09 7.68
C VAL A 139 -2.52 4.52 7.26
N CYS A 140 -3.54 3.74 7.61
CA CYS A 140 -4.94 4.06 7.31
C CYS A 140 -5.69 4.50 8.58
N VAL A 141 -6.33 5.65 8.51
CA VAL A 141 -7.08 6.27 9.63
C VAL A 141 -8.41 6.88 9.17
N TYR A 142 -9.26 7.29 10.12
CA TYR A 142 -10.39 8.16 9.82
C TYR A 142 -9.94 9.57 9.42
N HIS A 143 -10.78 10.26 8.64
CA HIS A 143 -10.56 11.63 8.17
C HIS A 143 -10.10 12.59 9.28
N ASP A 144 -10.73 12.53 10.45
CA ASP A 144 -10.43 13.40 11.60
C ASP A 144 -9.00 13.22 12.14
N MET A 145 -8.41 12.04 11.93
CA MET A 145 -7.07 11.70 12.42
C MET A 145 -5.95 12.01 11.42
N LEU A 146 -6.28 12.48 10.21
CA LEU A 146 -5.31 12.74 9.15
C LEU A 146 -4.26 13.78 9.55
N ALA A 147 -4.66 14.86 10.23
CA ALA A 147 -3.73 15.90 10.67
C ALA A 147 -2.67 15.35 11.65
N ALA A 148 -3.11 14.56 12.63
CA ALA A 148 -2.22 13.92 13.59
C ALA A 148 -1.29 12.90 12.93
N ALA A 149 -1.82 12.07 12.03
CA ALA A 149 -1.05 11.09 11.28
C ALA A 149 0.00 11.75 10.37
N LYS A 150 -0.39 12.75 9.59
CA LYS A 150 0.51 13.52 8.71
C LYS A 150 1.67 14.15 9.48
N LYS A 151 1.40 14.74 10.64
CA LYS A 151 2.44 15.29 11.52
C LYS A 151 3.39 14.20 12.01
N ALA A 152 2.85 13.06 12.45
CA ALA A 152 3.65 11.95 12.96
C ALA A 152 4.46 11.24 11.85
N LEU A 153 3.95 11.21 10.62
CA LEU A 153 4.59 10.61 9.44
C LEU A 153 5.57 11.53 8.73
N LYS A 154 5.75 12.78 9.16
CA LYS A 154 6.72 13.71 8.56
C LYS A 154 8.10 13.06 8.37
N LYS A 155 8.72 13.27 7.20
CA LYS A 155 10.02 12.69 6.78
C LYS A 155 10.03 11.15 6.76
N SER A 156 8.97 10.53 6.26
CA SER A 156 8.82 9.08 6.13
C SER A 156 8.26 8.76 4.76
N GLU A 157 8.62 7.60 4.22
CA GLU A 157 8.08 7.09 2.95
C GLU A 157 6.72 6.40 3.10
N VAL A 158 6.35 6.03 4.34
CA VAL A 158 5.03 5.49 4.70
C VAL A 158 3.91 6.43 4.23
N LYS A 159 3.02 5.93 3.38
CA LYS A 159 1.86 6.69 2.84
C LYS A 159 0.78 6.91 3.90
N LEU A 160 -0.01 7.96 3.70
CA LEU A 160 -1.17 8.26 4.52
C LEU A 160 -2.45 7.91 3.76
N ALA A 161 -3.19 6.93 4.26
CA ALA A 161 -4.48 6.51 3.71
C ALA A 161 -5.63 6.98 4.63
N ALA A 162 -6.80 7.23 4.04
CA ALA A 162 -8.05 7.43 4.77
C ALA A 162 -9.17 6.57 4.21
N VAL A 163 -10.01 6.05 5.10
CA VAL A 163 -11.33 5.54 4.70
C VAL A 163 -12.29 6.70 4.45
N SER A 164 -13.17 6.56 3.48
CA SER A 164 -14.15 7.57 3.13
C SER A 164 -15.42 6.93 2.57
N THR A 165 -16.34 7.77 2.09
CA THR A 165 -17.61 7.43 1.49
C THR A 165 -18.54 6.66 2.42
N GLY A 166 -18.72 7.17 3.64
CA GLY A 166 -19.65 6.65 4.64
C GLY A 166 -19.18 5.35 5.29
N PHE A 167 -17.86 5.11 5.35
CA PHE A 167 -17.31 3.94 6.03
C PHE A 167 -17.85 3.81 7.46
N PRO A 168 -18.19 2.58 7.93
CA PRO A 168 -18.10 1.30 7.20
C PRO A 168 -19.34 0.99 6.36
N ALA A 169 -20.47 1.67 6.58
CA ALA A 169 -21.77 1.26 6.05
C ALA A 169 -21.99 1.64 4.57
N GLY A 170 -21.39 2.72 4.09
CA GLY A 170 -21.60 3.26 2.74
C GLY A 170 -22.99 3.85 2.52
N LEU A 171 -23.72 4.18 3.59
CA LEU A 171 -25.14 4.58 3.53
C LEU A 171 -25.37 6.10 3.59
N SER A 172 -24.32 6.89 3.84
CA SER A 172 -24.43 8.35 3.83
C SER A 172 -24.86 8.87 2.44
N PRO A 173 -25.60 10.00 2.37
CA PRO A 173 -25.95 10.64 1.09
C PRO A 173 -24.75 10.84 0.17
N LEU A 174 -24.93 10.60 -1.13
CA LEU A 174 -23.83 10.68 -2.12
C LEU A 174 -23.06 12.01 -2.08
N PRO A 175 -23.69 13.20 -1.94
CA PRO A 175 -22.96 14.46 -1.83
C PRO A 175 -21.99 14.49 -0.65
N LEU A 176 -22.40 14.00 0.53
CA LEU A 176 -21.55 13.95 1.71
C LEU A 176 -20.40 12.97 1.54
N ARG A 177 -20.66 11.81 0.91
CA ARG A 177 -19.61 10.83 0.59
C ARG A 177 -18.53 11.39 -0.35
N MET A 178 -18.91 12.22 -1.31
CA MET A 178 -17.94 12.93 -2.16
C MET A 178 -17.14 13.98 -1.38
N GLN A 179 -17.80 14.72 -0.47
CA GLN A 179 -17.13 15.70 0.39
C GLN A 179 -16.14 15.06 1.36
N GLU A 180 -16.42 13.84 1.86
CA GLU A 180 -15.46 13.09 2.68
C GLU A 180 -14.14 12.83 1.93
N ILE A 181 -14.22 12.50 0.62
CA ILE A 181 -13.03 12.32 -0.21
C ILE A 181 -12.26 13.64 -0.35
N GLU A 182 -12.96 14.72 -0.70
CA GLU A 182 -12.36 16.05 -0.88
C GLU A 182 -11.68 16.53 0.42
N TYR A 183 -12.31 16.29 1.57
CA TYR A 183 -11.75 16.57 2.88
C TYR A 183 -10.49 15.77 3.15
N SER A 184 -10.51 14.45 2.90
CA SER A 184 -9.34 13.58 3.10
C SER A 184 -8.16 13.98 2.20
N VAL A 185 -8.43 14.27 0.92
CA VAL A 185 -7.41 14.71 -0.05
C VAL A 185 -6.83 16.07 0.35
N SER A 186 -7.66 17.06 0.69
CA SER A 186 -7.19 18.38 1.11
C SER A 186 -6.42 18.34 2.43
N SER A 187 -6.72 17.38 3.31
CA SER A 187 -5.97 17.09 4.54
C SER A 187 -4.61 16.43 4.25
N GLY A 188 -4.39 15.93 3.03
CA GLY A 188 -3.13 15.37 2.55
C GLY A 188 -3.04 13.86 2.64
N ALA A 189 -4.15 13.15 2.50
CA ALA A 189 -4.13 11.71 2.25
C ALA A 189 -3.53 11.42 0.86
N ASP A 190 -2.58 10.48 0.82
CA ASP A 190 -1.99 9.93 -0.40
C ASP A 190 -2.93 8.91 -1.05
N GLU A 191 -3.76 8.25 -0.24
CA GLU A 191 -4.65 7.17 -0.65
C GLU A 191 -6.04 7.30 -0.01
N ILE A 192 -7.08 6.92 -0.75
CA ILE A 192 -8.47 6.97 -0.32
C ILE A 192 -9.11 5.59 -0.51
N ASP A 193 -9.57 5.01 0.59
CA ASP A 193 -10.27 3.74 0.64
C ASP A 193 -11.78 4.02 0.65
N ILE A 194 -12.43 3.88 -0.51
CA ILE A 194 -13.87 4.13 -0.66
C ILE A 194 -14.68 2.85 -0.44
N VAL A 195 -15.85 2.99 0.18
CA VAL A 195 -16.89 1.96 0.28
C VAL A 195 -17.95 2.17 -0.80
N ILE A 196 -18.19 1.12 -1.61
CA ILE A 196 -19.23 1.18 -2.64
C ILE A 196 -20.65 1.13 -2.05
N SER A 197 -21.62 1.67 -2.78
CA SER A 197 -23.03 1.38 -2.53
C SER A 197 -23.35 -0.08 -2.82
N ARG A 198 -23.22 -0.96 -1.83
CA ARG A 198 -23.49 -2.41 -1.97
C ARG A 198 -24.89 -2.72 -2.52
N ARG A 199 -25.89 -1.87 -2.22
CA ARG A 199 -27.24 -1.98 -2.80
C ARG A 199 -27.23 -2.05 -4.33
N HIS A 200 -26.34 -1.29 -4.99
CA HIS A 200 -26.23 -1.32 -6.45
C HIS A 200 -25.70 -2.67 -6.96
N VAL A 201 -24.83 -3.34 -6.19
CA VAL A 201 -24.37 -4.69 -6.51
C VAL A 201 -25.51 -5.69 -6.33
N LEU A 202 -26.20 -5.64 -5.18
CA LEU A 202 -27.28 -6.57 -4.83
C LEU A 202 -28.50 -6.46 -5.76
N GLU A 203 -28.79 -5.26 -6.24
CA GLU A 203 -29.87 -4.98 -7.23
C GLU A 203 -29.40 -5.19 -8.68
N GLY A 204 -28.13 -5.51 -8.92
CA GLY A 204 -27.57 -5.60 -10.27
C GLY A 204 -27.50 -4.28 -11.03
N ASN A 205 -27.55 -3.14 -10.34
CA ASN A 205 -27.46 -1.79 -10.90
C ASN A 205 -26.00 -1.37 -11.15
N TRP A 206 -25.33 -2.11 -12.04
CA TRP A 206 -23.92 -1.92 -12.39
C TRP A 206 -23.61 -0.54 -12.99
N LYS A 207 -24.58 0.06 -13.70
CA LYS A 207 -24.41 1.38 -14.30
C LYS A 207 -24.37 2.49 -13.24
N ALA A 208 -25.23 2.40 -12.22
CA ALA A 208 -25.19 3.35 -11.10
C ALA A 208 -23.91 3.18 -10.29
N LEU A 209 -23.49 1.94 -10.01
CA LEU A 209 -22.22 1.66 -9.33
C LEU A 209 -21.02 2.23 -10.10
N TYR A 210 -20.96 2.01 -11.42
CA TYR A 210 -19.89 2.56 -12.26
C TYR A 210 -19.85 4.08 -12.18
N LYS A 211 -21.01 4.75 -12.30
CA LYS A 211 -21.08 6.21 -12.21
C LYS A 211 -20.58 6.69 -10.84
N GLU A 212 -21.04 6.07 -9.76
CA GLU A 212 -20.62 6.41 -8.40
C GLU A 212 -19.11 6.28 -8.21
N VAL A 213 -18.51 5.14 -8.61
CA VAL A 213 -17.06 4.92 -8.48
C VAL A 213 -16.26 5.87 -9.38
N LYS A 214 -16.79 6.21 -10.57
CA LYS A 214 -16.19 7.23 -11.44
C LYS A 214 -16.19 8.60 -10.78
N ASP A 215 -17.32 9.02 -10.21
CA ASP A 215 -17.44 10.29 -9.48
C ASP A 215 -16.44 10.33 -8.29
N PHE A 216 -16.34 9.25 -7.50
CA PHE A 216 -15.36 9.14 -6.42
C PHE A 216 -13.92 9.23 -6.91
N ARG A 217 -13.62 8.56 -8.04
CA ARG A 217 -12.29 8.58 -8.65
C ARG A 217 -11.89 9.99 -9.08
N GLU A 218 -12.82 10.75 -9.65
CA GLU A 218 -12.61 12.16 -10.01
C GLU A 218 -12.29 12.99 -8.75
N LYS A 219 -13.04 12.81 -7.66
CA LYS A 219 -12.83 13.53 -6.39
C LYS A 219 -11.50 13.20 -5.70
N CYS A 220 -10.97 11.99 -5.89
CA CYS A 220 -9.66 11.61 -5.34
C CYS A 220 -8.51 12.40 -5.98
N GLY A 221 -8.68 13.02 -7.14
CA GLY A 221 -7.62 13.76 -7.82
C GLY A 221 -6.36 12.91 -8.01
N THR A 222 -5.23 13.37 -7.46
CA THR A 222 -3.96 12.64 -7.52
C THR A 222 -3.87 11.48 -6.53
N ALA A 223 -4.64 11.46 -5.44
CA ALA A 223 -4.61 10.38 -4.43
C ALA A 223 -5.00 9.02 -5.04
N HIS A 224 -4.31 7.96 -4.65
CA HIS A 224 -4.62 6.60 -5.10
C HIS A 224 -5.98 6.19 -4.52
N MET A 225 -6.86 5.59 -5.34
CA MET A 225 -8.18 5.17 -4.87
C MET A 225 -8.23 3.65 -4.74
N LYS A 226 -8.52 3.16 -3.53
CA LYS A 226 -8.83 1.76 -3.25
C LYS A 226 -10.34 1.60 -3.10
N THR A 227 -10.89 0.47 -3.54
CA THR A 227 -12.34 0.23 -3.53
C THR A 227 -12.68 -0.98 -2.67
N ILE A 228 -13.35 -0.74 -1.54
CA ILE A 228 -13.86 -1.75 -0.62
C ILE A 228 -15.18 -2.30 -1.18
N LEU A 229 -15.17 -3.59 -1.51
CA LEU A 229 -16.34 -4.30 -2.05
C LEU A 229 -17.25 -4.90 -0.98
N ALA A 230 -16.74 -5.13 0.23
CA ALA A 230 -17.44 -5.81 1.34
C ALA A 230 -17.99 -7.20 0.94
N THR A 231 -17.07 -8.04 0.43
CA THR A 231 -17.26 -9.45 0.01
C THR A 231 -17.36 -10.41 1.18
#